data_AF-A0A143DE75-F1
#
_entry.id   AF-A0A143DE75-F1
#
_cell.length_a   1.000
_cell.length_b   1.000
_cell.length_c   1.000
_cell.angle_alpha   90.00
_cell.angle_beta   90.00
_cell.angle_gamma   90.00
#
_symmetry.space_group_name_H-M   'P 1'
#
loop_
_entity.id
_entity.type
_entity.pdbx_description
1 polymer ?
#
loop_
_entity_poly.entity_id
_entity_poly.type
_entity_poly.pdbx_seq_one_letter_code
_entity_poly.pdbx_strand_id
1 'polypeptide(L)' 'MIAELPNYIRVPDDSQEVLTGRKDTKFSQIVRNLKSHKAAKNNLIYQGYAEDVDGGFKITPKGHDFVKTYFSE' A
#
# COMPACT_ATOMS: atom_id res chain seq x y z
N MET A 1 -13.63 -2.68 0.76
CA MET A 1 -13.10 -2.15 2.03
C MET A 1 -11.66 -2.64 2.21
N ILE A 2 -10.75 -1.89 2.84
CA ILE A 2 -9.32 -2.33 3.02
C ILE A 2 -9.23 -3.70 3.70
N ALA A 3 -10.20 -4.02 4.58
CA ALA A 3 -10.31 -5.31 5.26
C ALA A 3 -10.42 -6.53 4.32
N GLU A 4 -10.82 -6.34 3.06
CA GLU A 4 -10.97 -7.43 2.08
C GLU A 4 -9.69 -7.72 1.29
N LEU A 5 -8.73 -6.79 1.27
CA LEU A 5 -7.50 -6.94 0.48
C LEU A 5 -6.68 -8.20 0.84
N PRO A 6 -6.58 -8.64 2.12
CA PRO A 6 -5.89 -9.88 2.46
C PRO A 6 -6.45 -11.13 1.78
N ASN A 7 -7.68 -11.10 1.28
CA ASN A 7 -8.27 -12.22 0.54
C ASN A 7 -7.73 -12.33 -0.90
N TYR A 8 -7.12 -11.27 -1.44
CA TYR A 8 -6.66 -11.18 -2.83
C TYR A 8 -5.14 -11.14 -2.96
N ILE A 9 -4.40 -10.87 -1.88
CA ILE A 9 -2.94 -10.77 -1.88
C ILE A 9 -2.35 -11.46 -0.66
N ARG A 10 -1.18 -12.07 -0.82
CA ARG A 10 -0.42 -12.62 0.31
C ARG A 10 0.13 -11.47 1.15
N VAL A 11 -0.39 -11.31 2.36
CA VAL A 11 0.11 -10.35 3.36
C VAL A 11 1.03 -11.11 4.32
N PRO A 12 2.29 -10.67 4.53
CA PRO A 12 3.19 -11.26 5.50
C PRO A 12 2.57 -11.35 6.90
N ASP A 13 2.84 -12.43 7.64
CA ASP A 13 2.17 -12.75 8.90
C ASP A 13 2.36 -11.65 9.98
N ASP A 14 3.54 -11.02 9.99
CA ASP A 14 3.89 -9.90 10.88
C ASP A 14 3.06 -8.62 10.64
N SER A 15 2.46 -8.52 9.44
CA SER A 15 1.67 -7.39 8.99
C SER A 15 0.17 -7.54 9.33
N GLN A 16 -0.22 -8.73 9.80
CA GLN A 16 -1.56 -9.02 10.30
C GLN A 16 -1.73 -8.66 11.78
N GLU A 17 -0.64 -8.39 12.49
CA GLU A 17 -0.68 -7.97 13.89
C GLU A 17 -1.52 -6.70 14.08
N VAL A 18 -2.49 -6.78 14.99
CA VAL A 18 -3.26 -5.63 15.46
C VAL A 18 -2.33 -4.71 16.23
N LEU A 19 -2.29 -3.43 15.85
CA LEU A 19 -1.49 -2.45 16.58
C LEU A 19 -2.15 -2.16 17.94
N THR A 20 -1.43 -2.38 19.04
CA THR A 20 -1.94 -2.17 20.41
C THR A 20 -2.54 -0.77 20.58
N GLY A 21 -3.80 -0.71 21.03
CA GLY A 21 -4.52 0.55 21.21
C GLY A 21 -5.15 1.12 19.92
N ARG A 22 -5.11 0.39 18.81
CA ARG A 22 -5.81 0.74 17.57
C ARG A 22 -6.76 -0.37 17.11
N LYS A 23 -7.74 0.00 16.28
CA LYS A 23 -8.71 -0.93 15.66
C LYS A 23 -8.24 -1.44 14.29
N ASP A 24 -7.04 -1.07 13.83
CA ASP A 24 -6.50 -1.36 12.50
C ASP A 24 -5.17 -2.16 12.57
N THR A 25 -4.95 -3.05 11.60
CA THR A 25 -3.73 -3.87 11.46
C THR A 25 -2.59 -3.06 10.82
N LYS A 26 -1.33 -3.51 10.98
CA LYS A 26 -0.18 -2.89 10.27
C LYS A 26 -0.44 -2.76 8.77
N PHE A 27 -0.99 -3.79 8.13
CA PHE A 27 -1.35 -3.75 6.71
C PHE A 27 -2.35 -2.62 6.39
N SER A 28 -3.47 -2.55 7.12
CA SER A 28 -4.49 -1.52 6.86
C SER A 28 -3.98 -0.10 7.16
N GLN A 29 -3.06 0.03 8.12
CA GLN A 29 -2.36 1.29 8.40
C GLN A 29 -1.47 1.72 7.23
N ILE A 30 -0.73 0.81 6.60
CA ILE A 30 0.10 1.09 5.43
C ILE A 30 -0.76 1.59 4.26
N VAL A 31 -1.85 0.88 3.96
CA VAL A 31 -2.78 1.26 2.88
C VAL A 31 -3.42 2.63 3.15
N ARG A 32 -3.81 2.90 4.41
CA ARG A 32 -4.34 4.21 4.81
C ARG A 32 -3.30 5.32 4.65
N ASN A 33 -2.06 5.07 5.07
CA ASN A 33 -0.96 6.04 4.99
C ASN A 33 -0.64 6.44 3.55
N LEU A 34 -0.83 5.52 2.60
CA LEU A 34 -0.64 5.81 1.18
C LEU A 34 -1.54 6.97 0.73
N LYS A 35 -2.81 7.00 1.16
CA LYS A 35 -3.76 8.09 0.85
C LYS A 35 -3.53 9.33 1.70
N SER A 36 -3.43 9.20 3.02
CA SER A 36 -3.41 10.35 3.93
C SER A 36 -2.09 11.14 3.91
N HIS A 37 -0.99 10.53 3.47
CA HIS A 37 0.33 11.17 3.36
C HIS A 37 0.82 11.25 1.90
N LYS A 38 -0.09 11.37 0.92
CA LYS A 38 0.25 11.38 -0.51
C LYS A 38 1.22 12.49 -0.97
N ALA A 39 1.40 13.54 -0.17
CA ALA A 39 2.35 14.63 -0.44
C ALA A 39 3.77 14.39 0.11
N ALA A 40 3.99 13.33 0.89
CA ALA A 40 5.31 13.03 1.44
C ALA A 40 6.26 12.49 0.34
N LYS A 41 7.51 12.95 0.32
CA LYS A 41 8.48 12.63 -0.76
C LYS A 41 8.76 11.13 -0.94
N ASN A 42 8.61 10.35 0.12
CA ASN A 42 8.79 8.90 0.13
C ASN A 42 7.49 8.12 -0.14
N ASN A 43 6.37 8.80 -0.40
CA ASN A 43 5.11 8.15 -0.72
C ASN A 43 5.08 7.71 -2.19
N LEU A 44 4.56 6.50 -2.46
CA LEU A 44 4.51 5.94 -3.81
C LEU A 44 3.66 6.77 -4.78
N ILE A 45 2.64 7.49 -4.29
CA ILE A 45 1.85 8.43 -5.10
C ILE A 45 2.70 9.65 -5.46
N TYR A 46 3.38 10.25 -4.49
CA TYR A 46 4.28 11.40 -4.74
C TYR A 46 5.38 11.04 -5.75
N GLN A 47 5.93 9.83 -5.64
CA GLN A 47 6.99 9.35 -6.52
C GLN A 47 6.49 8.95 -7.92
N GLY A 48 5.17 8.97 -8.15
CA GLY A 48 4.55 8.63 -9.42
C GLY A 48 4.48 7.13 -9.72
N TYR A 49 4.59 6.28 -8.70
CA TYR A 49 4.47 4.83 -8.82
C TYR A 49 3.01 4.34 -8.72
N ALA A 50 2.13 5.12 -8.09
CA ALA A 50 0.72 4.83 -7.98
C ALA A 50 -0.12 6.10 -8.11
N GLU A 51 -1.40 5.94 -8.44
CA GLU A 51 -2.40 6.99 -8.54
C GLU A 51 -3.54 6.70 -7.55
N ASP A 52 -4.03 7.74 -6.87
CA ASP A 52 -5.28 7.71 -6.11
C ASP A 52 -6.42 7.85 -7.13
N VAL A 53 -7.23 6.80 -7.29
CA VAL A 53 -8.37 6.75 -8.20
C VAL A 53 -9.66 6.60 -7.41
N ASP A 54 -10.81 6.82 -8.05
CA ASP A 54 -12.07 6.60 -7.36
C ASP A 54 -12.18 5.15 -6.89
N GLY A 55 -12.52 4.97 -5.61
CA GLY A 55 -12.61 3.65 -4.98
C GLY A 55 -11.28 2.93 -4.65
N GLY A 56 -10.09 3.49 -4.93
CA GLY A 56 -8.84 2.79 -4.61
C GLY A 56 -7.54 3.39 -5.15
N PHE A 57 -6.58 2.53 -5.46
CA PHE A 57 -5.29 2.92 -6.03
C PHE A 57 -5.03 2.15 -7.33
N LYS A 58 -4.35 2.80 -8.26
CA LYS A 58 -3.91 2.18 -9.53
C LYS A 58 -2.40 2.29 -9.65
N ILE A 59 -1.73 1.20 -9.97
CA ILE A 59 -0.29 1.21 -10.27
C ILE A 59 -0.03 1.90 -11.62
N THR A 60 1.02 2.73 -11.70
CA THR A 60 1.45 3.34 -12.98
C THR A 60 2.41 2.42 -13.73
N PRO A 61 2.67 2.64 -15.02
CA PRO A 61 3.73 1.92 -15.74
C PRO A 61 5.08 2.01 -15.01
N LYS A 62 5.44 3.21 -14.54
CA LYS A 62 6.64 3.44 -13.72
C LYS A 62 6.66 2.60 -12.45
N GLY A 63 5.53 2.50 -11.75
CA GLY A 63 5.40 1.64 -10.57
C GLY A 63 5.56 0.16 -10.90
N HIS A 64 5.05 -0.27 -12.05
CA HIS A 64 5.20 -1.65 -12.50
C HIS A 64 6.67 -2.01 -12.78
N ASP A 65 7.42 -1.11 -13.40
CA ASP A 65 8.85 -1.29 -13.66
C ASP A 65 9.67 -1.27 -12.36
N PHE A 66 9.30 -0.40 -11.42
CA PHE A 66 9.89 -0.37 -10.08
C PHE A 66 9.74 -1.71 -9.37
N VAL A 67 8.52 -2.26 -9.30
CA VAL A 67 8.26 -3.56 -8.64
C VAL A 67 9.05 -4.67 -9.34
N LYS A 68 9.02 -4.73 -10.67
CA LYS A 68 9.78 -5.73 -11.43
C LYS A 68 11.27 -5.68 -11.10
N THR A 69 11.85 -4.49 -11.00
CA THR A 69 13.29 -4.29 -10.72
C THR A 69 13.63 -4.53 -9.25
N TYR A 70 12.75 -4.14 -8.33
CA TYR A 70 12.98 -4.26 -6.89
C TYR A 70 12.91 -5.72 -6.41
N PHE A 71 12.07 -6.53 -7.06
CA PHE A 71 11.86 -7.94 -6.72
C PHE A 71 12.46 -8.92 -7.74
N SER A 72 13.19 -8.42 -8.76
CA SER A 72 14.04 -9.27 -9.59
C SER A 72 15.31 -9.60 -8.80
N GLU A 73 15.25 -10.69 -8.05
CA GLU A 73 16.42 -11.48 -7.65
C GLU A 73 16.84 -12.40 -8.79
#